data_AF-A0A9D2BSW4-F1
#
_entry.id   AF-A0A9D2BSW4-F1
#
_cell.length_a   1.000
_cell.length_b   1.000
_cell.length_c   1.000
_cell.angle_alpha   90.00
_cell.angle_beta   90.00
_cell.angle_gamma   90.00
#
_symmetry.space_group_name_H-M   'P 1'
#
loop_
_entity.id
_entity.type
_entity.pdbx_description
1 polymer ?
#
loop_
_entity_poly.entity_id
_entity_poly.type
_entity_poly.pdbx_seq_one_letter_code
_entity_poly.pdbx_strand_id
1 'polypeptide(L)'
;MMNHEQMNKRLYSLPFMQHELRLYLDTHPEDKRALEAYRRVCEAMGHCCCCVDAEMLKNGWGWIDDPWPWQAEANIIEGED
;
A
#
# COMPACT_ATOMS: atom_id res chain seq x y z
N MET A 1 9.70 19.91 24.73
CA MET A 1 10.30 18.59 24.41
C MET A 1 9.18 17.60 24.22
N MET A 2 9.22 16.76 23.18
CA MET A 2 8.21 15.71 22.99
C MET A 2 8.44 14.58 23.99
N ASN A 3 7.39 14.09 24.63
CA ASN A 3 7.52 12.98 25.57
C ASN A 3 7.55 11.63 24.84
N HIS A 4 7.96 10.57 25.55
CA HIS A 4 8.09 9.21 24.99
C HIS A 4 6.78 8.70 24.36
N GLU A 5 5.62 9.04 24.95
CA GLU A 5 4.31 8.64 24.45
C GLU A 5 3.95 9.34 23.13
N GLN A 6 4.26 10.63 23.01
CA GLN A 6 4.09 11.43 21.80
C GLN A 6 5.00 10.94 20.68
N MET A 7 6.22 10.50 21.03
CA MET A 7 7.17 9.92 20.09
C MET A 7 6.66 8.58 19.55
N ASN A 8 6.19 7.68 20.42
CA ASN A 8 5.61 6.40 20.01
C ASN A 8 4.34 6.58 19.18
N LYS A 9 3.46 7.51 19.57
CA LYS A 9 2.26 7.84 18.78
C LYS A 9 2.64 8.30 17.37
N ARG A 10 3.66 9.14 17.20
CA ARG A 10 4.15 9.53 15.87
C ARG A 10 4.76 8.37 15.10
N LEU A 11 5.56 7.54 15.76
CA LEU A 11 6.23 6.39 15.14
C LEU A 11 5.22 5.43 14.50
N TYR A 12 4.08 5.18 15.16
CA TYR A 12 3.06 4.27 14.64
C TYR A 12 2.02 4.95 13.74
N SER A 13 1.66 6.22 14.01
CA SER A 13 0.61 6.89 13.24
C SER A 13 1.04 7.29 11.84
N LEU A 14 2.31 7.70 11.64
CA LEU A 14 2.77 8.15 10.33
C LEU A 14 2.77 7.02 9.28
N PRO A 15 3.33 5.81 9.55
CA PRO A 15 3.26 4.71 8.60
C PRO A 15 1.82 4.26 8.33
N PHE A 16 0.98 4.20 9.36
CA PHE A 16 -0.43 3.87 9.20
C PHE A 16 -1.14 4.86 8.26
N MET A 17 -1.00 6.17 8.50
CA MET A 17 -1.57 7.20 7.63
C MET A 17 -1.03 7.12 6.20
N GLN A 18 0.26 6.80 6.02
CA GLN A 18 0.84 6.64 4.69
C GLN A 18 0.15 5.50 3.92
N HIS A 19 -0.01 4.33 4.56
CA HIS A 19 -0.66 3.18 3.93
C HIS A 19 -2.13 3.45 3.60
N GLU A 20 -2.89 4.02 4.53
CA GLU A 20 -4.31 4.33 4.33
C GLU A 20 -4.51 5.36 3.21
N LEU A 21 -3.71 6.42 3.17
CA LEU A 21 -3.80 7.43 2.12
C LEU A 21 -3.41 6.87 0.75
N ARG A 22 -2.42 5.96 0.68
CA ARG A 22 -2.06 5.27 -0.56
C ARG A 22 -3.22 4.43 -1.08
N LEU A 23 -3.82 3.60 -0.22
CA LEU A 23 -4.98 2.78 -0.58
C LEU A 23 -6.18 3.63 -1.02
N TYR A 24 -6.42 4.75 -0.35
CA TYR A 24 -7.46 5.70 -0.74
C TYR A 24 -7.21 6.28 -2.13
N LEU A 25 -5.99 6.73 -2.39
CA LEU A 25 -5.58 7.35 -3.66
C LEU A 25 -5.62 6.38 -4.85
N ASP A 26 -5.49 5.07 -4.63
CA ASP A 26 -5.67 4.05 -5.67
C ASP A 26 -7.09 4.13 -6.29
N THR A 27 -8.09 4.55 -5.51
CA THR A 27 -9.48 4.72 -5.98
C THR A 27 -9.84 6.16 -6.34
N HIS A 28 -9.14 7.15 -5.78
CA HIS A 28 -9.38 8.58 -5.98
C HIS A 28 -8.09 9.31 -6.38
N PRO A 29 -7.52 9.02 -7.57
CA PRO A 29 -6.18 9.48 -7.95
C PRO A 29 -6.07 11.00 -8.12
N GLU A 30 -7.19 11.70 -8.37
CA GLU A 30 -7.22 13.14 -8.60
C GLU A 30 -7.57 13.96 -7.34
N ASP A 31 -7.79 13.31 -6.18
CA ASP A 31 -8.08 14.03 -4.95
C ASP A 31 -6.83 14.80 -4.46
N LYS A 32 -6.83 16.10 -4.76
CA LYS A 32 -5.75 17.03 -4.42
C LYS A 32 -5.49 17.13 -2.91
N ARG A 33 -6.53 16.99 -2.07
CA ARG A 33 -6.38 17.04 -0.61
C ARG A 33 -5.69 15.79 -0.10
N ALA A 34 -6.10 14.62 -0.58
CA ALA A 34 -5.48 13.35 -0.21
C ALA A 34 -4.03 13.27 -0.69
N LEU A 35 -3.72 13.75 -1.89
CA LEU A 35 -2.35 13.85 -2.42
C LEU A 35 -1.47 14.76 -1.57
N GLU A 36 -1.97 15.93 -1.17
CA GLU A 36 -1.23 16.85 -0.31
C GLU A 36 -0.99 16.25 1.09
N ALA A 37 -1.99 15.59 1.67
CA ALA A 37 -1.85 14.90 2.95
C ALA A 37 -0.80 13.78 2.87
N TYR A 38 -0.83 12.98 1.81
CA TYR A 38 0.13 11.89 1.58
C TYR A 38 1.57 12.40 1.48
N ARG A 39 1.79 13.50 0.75
CA ARG A 39 3.11 14.16 0.65
C ARG A 39 3.63 14.62 2.01
N ARG A 40 2.78 15.30 2.79
CA ARG A 40 3.13 15.78 4.14
C ARG A 40 3.51 14.62 5.08
N VAL A 41 2.80 13.49 5.00
CA VAL A 41 3.12 12.29 5.80
C VAL A 41 4.46 11.71 5.38
N CYS A 42 4.74 11.60 4.08
CA CYS A 42 6.03 11.11 3.59
C CYS A 42 7.20 12.02 4.03
N GLU A 43 7.04 13.34 3.92
CA GLU A 43 8.01 14.32 4.41
C GLU A 43 8.26 14.17 5.91
N ALA A 44 7.21 14.01 6.72
CA ALA A 44 7.32 13.87 8.16
C ALA A 44 8.03 12.58 8.60
N MET A 45 8.03 11.53 7.76
CA MET A 45 8.75 10.29 8.01
C MET A 45 10.21 10.31 7.54
N GLY A 46 10.63 11.32 6.79
CA GLY A 46 11.99 11.37 6.22
C GLY A 46 12.26 10.30 5.15
N HIS A 47 11.23 9.57 4.71
CA HIS A 47 11.31 8.64 3.59
C HIS A 47 11.00 9.39 2.29
N CYS A 48 11.84 9.24 1.25
CA CYS A 48 11.50 9.74 -0.09
C CYS A 48 10.16 9.09 -0.50
N CYS A 49 9.17 9.92 -0.83
CA CYS A 49 7.84 9.55 -1.36
C CYS A 49 7.88 8.73 -2.68
N CYS A 50 9.08 8.32 -3.09
CA CYS A 50 9.48 7.95 -4.44
C CYS A 50 9.55 6.43 -4.64
N CYS A 51 9.33 5.63 -3.58
CA CYS A 51 9.36 4.17 -3.66
C CYS A 51 8.00 3.55 -4.04
N VAL A 52 7.05 4.34 -4.53
CA VAL A 52 5.98 3.77 -5.33
C VAL A 52 6.60 3.43 -6.68
N ASP A 53 7.08 2.20 -6.78
CA ASP A 53 7.55 1.66 -8.04
C ASP A 53 6.41 1.79 -9.07
N ALA A 54 6.56 2.71 -10.02
CA ALA A 54 5.58 2.93 -11.08
C ALA A 54 5.39 1.66 -11.93
N GLU A 55 6.34 0.74 -11.89
CA GLU A 55 6.30 -0.56 -12.54
C GLU A 55 5.35 -1.53 -11.80
N MET A 56 5.30 -1.49 -10.45
CA MET A 56 4.30 -2.19 -9.64
C MET A 56 2.86 -1.70 -9.91
N LEU A 57 2.68 -0.41 -10.18
CA LEU A 57 1.36 0.15 -10.53
C LEU A 57 0.90 -0.21 -11.95
N LYS A 58 1.82 -0.40 -12.89
CA LYS A 58 1.49 -0.72 -14.29
C LYS A 58 1.10 -2.18 -14.51
N ASN A 59 1.68 -3.09 -13.74
CA ASN A 59 1.55 -4.53 -13.97
C ASN A 59 0.55 -5.21 -13.02
N GLY A 60 -0.14 -4.43 -12.17
CA GLY A 60 -1.03 -4.98 -11.16
C GLY A 60 -0.30 -5.85 -10.15
N TRP A 61 -1.06 -6.54 -9.30
CA TRP A 61 -0.50 -7.53 -8.40
C TRP A 61 -0.62 -8.91 -9.05
N GLY A 62 0.50 -9.53 -9.44
CA GLY A 62 0.48 -10.82 -10.15
C GLY A 62 -0.22 -11.98 -9.41
N TRP A 63 -0.45 -11.87 -8.10
CA TRP A 63 -1.24 -12.84 -7.33
C TRP A 63 -2.75 -12.77 -7.60
N ILE A 64 -3.23 -11.71 -8.26
CA ILE A 64 -4.61 -11.64 -8.77
C ILE A 64 -4.81 -12.57 -9.96
N ASP A 65 -3.76 -12.83 -10.72
CA ASP A 65 -3.83 -13.64 -11.95
C ASP A 65 -3.86 -15.16 -11.65
N ASP A 66 -3.44 -15.56 -10.45
CA ASP A 66 -3.50 -16.95 -10.01
C ASP A 66 -4.94 -17.35 -9.61
N PRO A 67 -5.39 -18.57 -9.93
CA PRO A 67 -6.71 -19.02 -9.54
C PRO A 67 -6.79 -19.17 -8.01
N TRP A 68 -7.84 -18.60 -7.41
CA TRP A 68 -8.12 -18.73 -5.99
C TRP A 68 -8.30 -20.21 -5.60
N PRO A 69 -8.03 -20.60 -4.35
CA PRO A 69 -8.14 -21.99 -3.90
C PRO A 69 -9.53 -22.63 -4.05
N TRP A 70 -10.58 -21.82 -4.23
CA TRP A 70 -11.96 -22.28 -4.47
C TRP A 70 -12.35 -22.28 -5.96
N GLN A 71 -11.46 -21.85 -6.85
CA GLN A 71 -11.63 -21.94 -8.30
C GLN A 71 -11.26 -23.34 -8.80
N ALA A 72 -11.97 -23.81 -9.83
CA ALA A 72 -11.77 -25.16 -10.37
C ALA A 72 -10.38 -25.31 -11.00
N GLU A 73 -9.86 -24.23 -11.57
CA GLU A 73 -8.56 -24.11 -12.19
C GLU A 73 -7.40 -24.27 -11.19
N ALA A 74 -7.65 -24.06 -9.88
CA ALA A 74 -6.66 -24.30 -8.83
C ALA A 74 -6.63 -25.77 -8.37
N ASN A 75 -7.61 -26.59 -8.76
CA ASN A 75 -7.76 -27.99 -8.35
C ASN A 75 -7.17 -28.97 -9.38
N ILE A 76 -6.18 -28.55 -10.17
CA ILE A 76 -5.48 -29.45 -11.08
C ILE A 76 -4.70 -30.45 -10.24
N ILE A 77 -5.23 -31.67 -10.13
CA ILE A 77 -4.50 -32.82 -9.63
C ILE A 77 -3.54 -33.20 -10.75
N GLU A 78 -2.28 -32.77 -10.67
CA GLU A 78 -1.26 -33.24 -11.58
C GLU A 78 -1.05 -34.74 -11.33
N GLY A 79 -1.56 -35.57 -12.24
CA GLY A 79 -1.25 -36.99 -12.33
C GLY A 79 -2.46 -37.91 -12.20
N GLU A 80 -3.11 -38.18 -13.33
CA GLU A 80 -3.77 -39.46 -13.57
C GLU A 80 -3.53 -39.84 -15.05
N ASP A 81 -2.30 -40.30 -15.31
CA ASP A 81 -1.95 -41.18 -16.44
C ASP A 81 -1.52 -42.54 -15.88
#